data_AF-A0A1I2RX30-F1
#
_entry.id   AF-A0A1I2RX30-F1
#
_cell.length_a   1.000
_cell.length_b   1.000
_cell.length_c   1.000
_cell.angle_alpha   90.00
_cell.angle_beta   90.00
_cell.angle_gamma   90.00
#
_symmetry.space_group_name_H-M   'P 1'
#
loop_
_entity.id
_entity.type
_entity.pdbx_description
1 polymer ?
#
loop_
_entity_poly.entity_id
_entity_poly.type
_entity_poly.pdbx_seq_one_letter_code
_entity_poly.pdbx_strand_id
1 'polypeptide(L)' 'MDKDTQFSSFKQWLHPINFQQLDQTVKEKQSDKYVKKLTTKAYILLFLYAHLHQEDSLHSLSTRVLDDKLQEAIGF' A
#
# COMPACT_ATOMS: atom_id res chain seq x y z
N MET A 1 -16.92 12.02 6.80
CA MET A 1 -15.57 12.61 6.86
C MET A 1 -15.20 12.97 5.43
N ASP A 2 -14.86 14.23 5.16
CA ASP A 2 -14.62 14.72 3.79
C ASP A 2 -13.45 13.99 3.11
N LYS A 3 -13.60 13.69 1.82
CA LYS A 3 -12.61 12.97 1.00
C LYS A 3 -11.22 13.62 1.03
N ASP A 4 -11.17 14.95 1.13
CA ASP A 4 -9.93 15.72 1.15
C ASP A 4 -9.14 15.53 2.46
N THR A 5 -9.84 15.31 3.58
CA THR A 5 -9.19 15.02 4.88
C THR A 5 -8.48 13.67 4.84
N GLN A 6 -9.13 12.64 4.29
CA GLN A 6 -8.56 11.28 4.19
C GLN A 6 -7.25 11.24 3.37
N PHE A 7 -7.19 11.97 2.25
CA PHE A 7 -5.99 12.01 1.42
C PHE A 7 -4.83 12.75 2.11
N SER A 8 -5.12 13.83 2.84
CA SER A 8 -4.10 14.52 3.65
C SER A 8 -3.57 13.64 4.78
N SER A 9 -4.47 12.88 5.43
CA SER A 9 -4.08 11.92 6.47
C SER A 9 -3.24 10.80 5.88
N PHE A 10 -3.59 10.23 4.73
CA PHE A 10 -2.79 9.16 4.10
C PHE A 10 -1.33 9.57 3.90
N LYS A 11 -1.10 10.77 3.38
CA LYS A 11 0.25 11.30 3.20
C LYS A 11 0.99 11.47 4.54
N GLN A 12 0.29 11.84 5.61
CA GLN A 12 0.88 11.93 6.95
C GLN A 12 1.30 10.54 7.50
N TRP A 13 0.52 9.49 7.23
CA TRP A 13 0.87 8.12 7.63
C TRP A 13 2.04 7.56 6.82
N LEU A 14 2.23 8.00 5.57
CA LEU A 14 3.35 7.61 4.73
C LEU A 14 4.64 8.38 5.03
N HIS A 15 4.55 9.62 5.50
CA HIS A 15 5.69 10.48 5.82
C HIS A 15 6.75 9.85 6.76
N PRO A 16 6.40 9.10 7.83
CA PRO A 16 7.40 8.44 8.67
C PRO A 16 8.07 7.22 8.03
N ILE A 17 7.53 6.69 6.93
CA ILE A 17 8.09 5.49 6.28
C ILE A 17 9.26 5.91 5.40
N ASN A 18 10.47 5.55 5.83
CA ASN A 18 11.65 5.69 4.98
C ASN A 18 11.67 4.56 3.93
N PHE A 19 11.09 4.83 2.76
CA PHE A 19 11.02 3.85 1.67
C PHE A 19 12.40 3.42 1.16
N GLN A 20 13.44 4.25 1.26
CA GLN A 20 14.80 3.84 0.86
C GLN A 20 15.37 2.77 1.79
N GLN A 21 15.22 2.96 3.11
CA GLN A 21 15.62 1.97 4.10
C GLN A 21 14.77 0.69 4.01
N LEU A 22 13.46 0.85 3.72
CA LEU A 22 12.56 -0.26 3.50
C LEU A 22 13.00 -1.10 2.30
N ASP A 23 13.24 -0.46 1.15
CA ASP A 23 13.68 -1.14 -0.08
C ASP A 23 15.02 -1.85 0.13
N GLN A 24 15.95 -1.23 0.87
CA GLN A 24 17.23 -1.85 1.24
C GLN A 24 17.01 -3.10 2.11
N THR A 25 16.15 -3.00 3.13
CA THR A 25 15.83 -4.12 4.03
C THR A 25 15.18 -5.28 3.26
N VAL A 26 14.26 -4.99 2.35
CA VAL A 26 13.58 -5.99 1.51
C VAL A 26 14.59 -6.73 0.63
N LYS A 27 15.58 -6.01 0.06
CA LYS A 27 16.65 -6.60 -0.74
C LYS A 27 17.57 -7.48 0.10
N GLU A 28 18.04 -6.98 1.24
CA GLU A 28 18.95 -7.71 2.14
C GLU A 28 18.31 -9.00 2.67
N LYS A 29 17.04 -8.93 3.06
CA LYS A 29 16.28 -10.09 3.58
C LYS A 29 15.69 -10.96 2.47
N GLN A 30 15.84 -10.58 1.21
CA GLN A 30 15.26 -11.29 0.06
C GLN A 30 13.74 -11.51 0.21
N SER A 31 13.03 -10.58 0.86
CA SER A 31 11.62 -10.75 1.23
C SER A 31 10.70 -10.90 0.02
N ASP A 32 11.04 -10.26 -1.10
CA ASP A 32 10.29 -10.34 -2.35
C ASP A 32 10.82 -11.40 -3.34
N LYS A 33 11.80 -12.24 -2.94
CA LYS A 33 12.50 -13.16 -3.85
C LYS A 33 11.59 -14.11 -4.63
N TYR A 34 10.51 -14.56 -4.01
CA TYR A 34 9.56 -15.49 -4.62
C TYR A 34 8.19 -14.85 -4.89
N VAL A 35 8.09 -13.53 -4.68
CA VAL A 35 6.86 -12.79 -4.85
C VAL A 35 6.76 -12.34 -6.31
N LYS A 36 5.72 -12.82 -7.02
CA LYS A 36 5.50 -12.48 -8.43
C LYS A 36 4.66 -11.23 -8.65
N LYS A 37 3.81 -10.87 -7.67
CA LYS A 37 2.81 -9.81 -7.83
C LYS A 37 2.81 -8.86 -6.63
N LEU A 38 2.50 -9.34 -5.43
CA LEU A 38 2.31 -8.49 -4.26
C LEU A 38 3.61 -8.20 -3.49
N THR A 39 4.47 -7.30 -4.01
CA THR A 39 5.73 -6.90 -3.35
C THR A 39 5.50 -6.38 -1.94
N THR A 40 6.53 -6.42 -1.09
CA THR A 40 6.44 -5.93 0.30
C THR A 40 5.98 -4.47 0.35
N LYS A 41 6.46 -3.64 -0.59
CA LYS A 41 6.03 -2.25 -0.73
C LYS A 41 4.55 -2.14 -1.13
N ALA A 42 4.12 -2.89 -2.15
CA ALA A 42 2.73 -2.90 -2.59
C ALA A 42 1.79 -3.39 -1.46
N TYR A 43 2.21 -4.40 -0.70
CA TYR A 43 1.49 -4.90 0.47
C TYR A 43 1.28 -3.80 1.53
N ILE A 44 2.34 -3.08 1.90
CA ILE A 44 2.25 -2.00 2.91
C ILE A 44 1.32 -0.88 2.43
N LEU A 45 1.46 -0.44 1.17
CA LEU A 45 0.62 0.60 0.59
C LEU A 45 -0.85 0.17 0.55
N LEU A 46 -1.11 -1.08 0.15
CA LEU A 46 -2.44 -1.65 0.11
C LEU A 46 -3.07 -1.78 1.51
N PHE A 47 -2.27 -2.16 2.50
CA PHE A 47 -2.74 -2.30 3.88
C PHE A 47 -3.07 -0.94 4.51
N LEU A 48 -2.26 0.09 4.23
CA LEU A 48 -2.55 1.47 4.64
C LEU A 48 -3.81 2.01 3.96
N TYR A 49 -3.98 1.73 2.67
CA TYR A 49 -5.22 2.05 1.95
C TYR A 49 -6.43 1.40 2.63
N ALA A 50 -6.37 0.09 2.88
CA ALA A 50 -7.45 -0.64 3.54
C ALA A 50 -7.79 -0.07 4.93
N HIS A 51 -6.77 0.32 5.70
CA HIS A 51 -6.96 0.92 7.02
C HIS A 51 -7.67 2.29 6.94
N LEU A 52 -7.27 3.15 6.00
CA LEU A 52 -7.81 4.51 5.87
C LEU A 52 -9.22 4.55 5.28
N HIS A 53 -9.48 3.63 4.36
CA HIS A 53 -10.80 3.44 3.77
C HIS A 53 -11.71 2.55 4.60
N GLN A 54 -11.21 2.03 5.73
CA GLN A 54 -11.93 1.13 6.63
C GLN A 54 -12.57 -0.03 5.87
N GLU A 55 -11.79 -0.66 4.99
CA GLU A 55 -12.27 -1.75 4.14
C GLU A 55 -12.68 -2.95 5.02
N ASP A 56 -13.94 -3.37 4.90
CA ASP A 56 -14.57 -4.34 5.80
C ASP A 56 -14.03 -5.77 5.63
N SER A 57 -13.41 -6.07 4.49
CA SER A 57 -12.88 -7.41 4.20
C SER A 57 -11.84 -7.41 3.08
N LEU A 58 -11.05 -8.49 3.03
CA LEU A 58 -10.17 -8.78 1.89
C LEU A 58 -10.93 -8.90 0.57
N HIS A 59 -12.19 -9.32 0.62
CA HIS A 59 -13.03 -9.42 -0.57
C HIS A 59 -13.36 -8.03 -1.13
N SER A 60 -13.75 -7.08 -0.25
CA SER A 60 -13.95 -5.68 -0.64
C SER A 60 -12.67 -5.08 -1.23
N LEU A 61 -11.53 -5.30 -0.55
CA LEU A 61 -10.22 -4.85 -1.00
C LEU A 61 -9.82 -5.43 -2.37
N SER A 62 -10.13 -6.71 -2.64
CA SER A 62 -9.85 -7.32 -3.95
C SER A 62 -10.62 -6.66 -5.09
N THR A 63 -11.82 -6.14 -4.81
CA THR A 63 -12.61 -5.39 -5.79
C THR A 63 -12.01 -4.00 -6.00
N ARG A 64 -11.55 -3.35 -4.92
CA ARG A 64 -10.89 -2.03 -4.98
C ARG A 64 -9.58 -2.06 -5.76
N VAL A 65 -8.79 -3.12 -5.63
CA VAL A 65 -7.50 -3.30 -6.33
C VAL A 65 -7.65 -3.36 -7.85
N LEU A 66 -8.86 -3.57 -8.38
CA LEU A 66 -9.12 -3.51 -9.81
C LEU A 66 -9.17 -2.08 -10.36
N ASP A 67 -9.17 -1.05 -9.51
CA ASP A 67 -9.08 0.35 -9.92
C ASP A 67 -7.67 0.70 -10.43
N ASP A 68 -7.59 1.18 -11.66
CA ASP A 68 -6.32 1.48 -12.33
C ASP A 68 -5.45 2.50 -11.56
N LYS A 69 -6.07 3.47 -10.88
CA LYS A 69 -5.32 4.47 -10.09
C LYS A 69 -4.72 3.86 -8.85
N LEU A 70 -5.44 2.93 -8.21
CA LEU A 70 -4.91 2.19 -7.07
C LEU A 70 -3.78 1.26 -7.50
N GLN A 71 -3.89 0.61 -8.66
CA GLN A 71 -2.82 -0.22 -9.23
C GLN A 71 -1.55 0.59 -9.49
N GLU A 72 -1.68 1.73 -10.17
CA GLU A 72 -0.55 2.64 -10.42
C GLU A 72 0.09 3.11 -9.10
N ALA A 73 -0.73 3.47 -8.11
CA ALA A 73 -0.25 3.96 -6.82
C ALA A 73 0.53 2.90 -6.00
N ILE A 74 0.19 1.62 -6.14
CA ILE A 74 0.90 0.53 -5.43
C ILE A 74 1.98 -0.14 -6.30
N GLY A 75 2.13 0.27 -7.57
CA GLY A 75 3.20 -0.15 -8.47
C GLY A 75 2.89 -1.34 -9.37
N PHE A 76 1.62 -1.50 -9.79
CA PHE A 76 1.18 -2.45 -10.82
C PHE A 76 0.89 -1.76 -12.15
#